data_AF-A0A7Z6QLN2-F1
#
_entry.id   AF-A0A7Z6QLN2-F1
#
_cell.length_a   1.000
_cell.length_b   1.000
_cell.length_c   1.000
_cell.angle_alpha   90.00
_cell.angle_beta   90.00
_cell.angle_gamma   90.00
#
_symmetry.space_group_name_H-M   'P 1'
#
loop_
_entity.id
_entity.type
_entity.pdbx_description
1 polymer ?
#
loop_
_entity_poly.entity_id
_entity_poly.type
_entity_poly.pdbx_seq_one_letter_code
_entity_poly.pdbx_strand_id
1 'polypeptide(L)'
;MLFDPVKTRFNGFSEAMLKWQLEAQYDPKRPMGNVAKSDLSDVISAWLVGLQGEIAPVLPRSLQWIDKAIENDEEFGPDINAHRTILHWAKALGEWMETGWNSEGEWGAARVYEEARWRYEKRPWSTHDIVKTGLDDYMAFAYQSGEHDEGFEAGIEMYQRWSGKREILLSSTLKPRDFGYALCLHRTARQEFNEDELFKAGRKMLQANLQKNWLGGGQYIRAATWLKIVYWHNDEALTPLQTVLKAYENMPKVPRPDFVSIV
;
A
#
# COMPACT_ATOMS: atom_id res chain seq x y z
N MET A 1 -18.26 -3.41 2.24
CA MET A 1 -19.16 -2.51 1.48
C MET A 1 -18.53 -2.29 0.11
N LEU A 2 -19.23 -1.76 -0.90
CA LEU A 2 -18.52 -1.26 -2.09
C LEU A 2 -17.99 0.15 -1.79
N PHE A 3 -16.86 0.52 -2.39
CA PHE A 3 -16.40 1.91 -2.36
C PHE A 3 -17.45 2.82 -3.02
N ASP A 4 -17.80 3.92 -2.36
CA ASP A 4 -18.78 4.89 -2.82
C ASP A 4 -18.13 6.28 -2.81
N PRO A 5 -17.68 6.78 -3.97
CA PRO A 5 -16.92 8.04 -4.02
C PRO A 5 -17.80 9.25 -3.71
N VAL A 6 -19.11 9.19 -3.97
CA VAL A 6 -20.05 10.28 -3.66
C VAL A 6 -20.22 10.37 -2.15
N LYS A 7 -20.50 9.24 -1.49
CA LYS A 7 -20.62 9.19 -0.03
C LYS A 7 -19.29 9.55 0.64
N THR A 8 -18.17 9.05 0.13
CA THR A 8 -16.84 9.40 0.67
C THR A 8 -16.59 10.90 0.58
N ARG A 9 -16.88 11.54 -0.57
CA ARG A 9 -16.70 13.00 -0.72
C ARG A 9 -17.54 13.79 0.28
N PHE A 10 -18.85 13.54 0.32
CA PHE A 10 -19.76 14.41 1.06
C PHE A 10 -19.88 14.09 2.55
N ASN A 11 -19.67 12.83 2.95
CA ASN A 11 -19.73 12.44 4.35
C ASN A 11 -18.33 12.33 4.96
N GLY A 12 -17.38 11.73 4.25
CA GLY A 12 -16.01 11.54 4.73
C GLY A 12 -15.21 12.85 4.76
N PHE A 13 -15.44 13.73 3.78
CA PHE A 13 -14.78 15.03 3.65
C PHE A 13 -15.78 16.18 3.65
N SER A 14 -16.76 16.14 4.56
CA SER A 14 -17.56 17.33 4.87
C SER A 14 -16.63 18.49 5.30
N GLU A 15 -17.10 19.74 5.15
CA GLU A 15 -16.31 20.93 5.47
C GLU A 15 -15.71 20.88 6.90
N ALA A 16 -16.49 20.40 7.87
CA ALA A 16 -16.03 20.23 9.25
C ALA A 16 -14.92 19.16 9.38
N MET A 17 -15.06 18.03 8.68
CA MET A 17 -14.06 16.95 8.72
C MET A 17 -12.75 17.36 8.04
N LEU A 18 -12.86 18.01 6.88
CA LEU A 18 -11.70 18.53 6.16
C LEU A 18 -10.98 19.60 7.00
N LYS A 19 -11.72 20.52 7.60
CA LYS A 19 -11.16 21.52 8.53
C LYS A 19 -10.44 20.86 9.70
N TRP A 20 -11.05 19.84 10.33
CA TRP A 20 -10.44 19.10 11.44
C TRP A 20 -9.12 18.44 11.03
N GLN A 21 -9.05 17.83 9.85
CA GLN A 21 -7.80 17.25 9.32
C GLN A 21 -6.73 18.33 9.06
N LEU A 22 -7.12 19.47 8.47
CA LEU A 22 -6.17 20.55 8.15
C LEU A 22 -5.63 21.24 9.40
N GLU A 23 -6.46 21.39 10.44
CA GLU A 23 -6.09 22.05 11.70
C GLU A 23 -5.37 21.13 12.71
N ALA A 24 -5.23 19.83 12.39
CA ALA A 24 -4.57 18.89 13.29
C ALA A 24 -3.12 19.32 13.61
N GLN A 25 -2.80 19.32 14.91
CA GLN A 25 -1.48 19.68 15.43
C GLN A 25 -0.79 18.48 16.06
N TYR A 26 0.54 18.53 16.12
CA TYR A 26 1.33 17.53 16.80
C TYR A 26 1.04 17.53 18.30
N ASP A 27 0.70 16.37 18.85
CA ASP A 27 0.52 16.18 20.30
C ASP A 27 1.50 15.11 20.81
N PRO A 28 2.53 15.49 21.60
CA PRO A 28 3.52 14.53 22.10
C PRO A 28 2.93 13.47 23.04
N LYS A 29 1.68 13.62 23.50
CA LYS A 29 1.01 12.65 24.37
C LYS A 29 0.24 11.58 23.59
N ARG A 30 0.22 11.67 22.26
CA ARG A 30 -0.48 10.74 21.36
C ARG A 30 0.52 9.99 20.48
N PRO A 31 0.16 8.78 20.01
CA PRO A 31 0.96 8.06 19.02
C PRO A 31 0.82 8.74 17.65
N MET A 32 1.58 9.81 17.45
CA MET A 32 1.46 10.69 16.29
C MET A 32 1.88 9.98 15.00
N GLY A 33 2.73 8.95 15.05
CA GLY A 33 3.02 8.11 13.90
C GLY A 33 1.78 7.34 13.42
N ASN A 34 1.01 6.75 14.35
CA ASN A 34 -0.26 6.10 14.02
C ASN A 34 -1.32 7.09 13.50
N VAL A 35 -1.36 8.31 14.06
CA VAL A 35 -2.23 9.39 13.56
C VAL A 35 -1.84 9.75 12.13
N ALA A 36 -0.55 10.00 11.88
CA ALA A 36 -0.04 10.38 10.58
C ALA A 36 -0.26 9.31 9.49
N LYS A 37 -0.11 8.03 9.84
CA LYS A 37 -0.48 6.94 8.94
C LYS A 37 -1.99 6.94 8.60
N SER A 38 -2.84 7.34 9.53
CA SER A 38 -4.28 7.48 9.26
C SER A 38 -4.55 8.67 8.36
N ASP A 39 -3.87 9.81 8.60
CA ASP A 39 -3.91 10.98 7.73
C ASP A 39 -3.47 10.63 6.29
N LEU A 40 -2.41 9.83 6.08
CA LEU A 40 -2.02 9.38 4.74
C LEU A 40 -3.10 8.54 4.05
N SER A 41 -3.79 7.68 4.82
CA SER A 41 -4.94 6.93 4.31
C SER A 41 -6.06 7.87 3.87
N ASP A 42 -6.28 8.96 4.60
CA ASP A 42 -7.25 10.00 4.26
C ASP A 42 -6.82 10.82 3.04
N VAL A 43 -5.53 11.14 2.88
CA VAL A 43 -5.00 11.79 1.67
C VAL A 43 -5.31 10.96 0.41
N ILE A 44 -5.05 9.65 0.46
CA ILE A 44 -5.36 8.74 -0.66
C ILE A 44 -6.88 8.73 -0.92
N SER A 45 -7.69 8.70 0.13
CA SER A 45 -9.15 8.73 0.02
C SER A 45 -9.65 10.05 -0.60
N ALA A 46 -9.07 11.19 -0.20
CA ALA A 46 -9.34 12.52 -0.73
C ALA A 46 -8.97 12.62 -2.22
N TRP A 47 -7.82 12.07 -2.62
CA TRP A 47 -7.42 12.01 -4.04
C TRP A 47 -8.44 11.25 -4.88
N LEU A 48 -8.91 10.09 -4.39
CA LEU A 48 -9.92 9.28 -5.09
C LEU A 48 -11.25 10.02 -5.29
N VAL A 49 -11.53 11.05 -4.49
CA VAL A 49 -12.76 11.84 -4.58
C VAL A 49 -12.54 13.27 -5.08
N GLY A 50 -11.37 13.58 -5.67
CA GLY A 50 -11.12 14.87 -6.31
C GLY A 50 -10.92 16.03 -5.31
N LEU A 51 -10.27 15.77 -4.18
CA LEU A 51 -9.92 16.75 -3.15
C LEU A 51 -8.39 16.90 -2.98
N GLN A 52 -7.62 16.58 -4.03
CA GLN A 52 -6.17 16.61 -3.99
C GLN A 52 -5.59 17.99 -3.65
N GLY A 53 -6.26 19.08 -4.05
CA GLY A 53 -5.80 20.44 -3.79
C GLY A 53 -6.05 20.84 -2.34
N GLU A 54 -7.23 20.51 -1.82
CA GLU A 54 -7.67 20.86 -0.48
C GLU A 54 -6.92 20.09 0.60
N ILE A 55 -6.62 18.81 0.37
CA ILE A 55 -5.93 17.94 1.33
C ILE A 55 -4.40 18.06 1.26
N ALA A 56 -3.85 18.73 0.24
CA ALA A 56 -2.41 18.74 -0.06
C ALA A 56 -1.50 19.01 1.17
N PRO A 57 -1.80 19.96 2.08
CA PRO A 57 -0.92 20.25 3.23
C PRO A 57 -0.76 19.09 4.22
N VAL A 58 -1.67 18.10 4.20
CA VAL A 58 -1.66 16.98 5.15
C VAL A 58 -0.51 16.02 4.86
N LEU A 59 -0.19 15.76 3.57
CA LEU A 59 0.84 14.79 3.17
C LEU A 59 2.23 15.09 3.76
N PRO A 60 2.85 16.27 3.54
CA PRO A 60 4.18 16.55 4.07
C PRO A 60 4.20 16.63 5.61
N ARG A 61 3.09 17.07 6.23
CA ARG A 61 2.94 17.07 7.70
C ARG A 61 2.92 15.65 8.26
N SER A 62 2.18 14.74 7.63
CA SER A 62 2.13 13.34 8.03
C SER A 62 3.50 12.67 7.90
N LEU A 63 4.25 12.96 6.83
CA LEU A 63 5.63 12.46 6.67
C LEU A 63 6.53 12.90 7.82
N GLN A 64 6.51 14.19 8.19
CA GLN A 64 7.29 14.69 9.33
C GLN A 64 6.94 13.99 10.66
N TRP A 65 5.66 13.69 10.88
CA TRP A 65 5.21 12.99 12.08
C TRP A 65 5.61 11.52 12.07
N ILE A 66 5.61 10.87 10.91
CA ILE A 66 6.09 9.49 10.74
C ILE A 66 7.59 9.41 10.97
N ASP A 67 8.38 10.32 10.40
CA ASP A 67 9.82 10.38 10.63
C ASP A 67 10.14 10.48 12.11
N LYS A 68 9.47 11.41 12.81
CA LYS A 68 9.63 11.56 14.25
C LYS A 68 9.21 10.30 15.02
N ALA A 69 8.16 9.60 14.59
CA ALA A 69 7.73 8.37 15.24
C ALA A 69 8.75 7.22 15.03
N ILE A 70 9.34 7.12 13.84
CA ILE A 70 10.41 6.15 13.54
C ILE A 70 11.67 6.47 14.36
N GLU A 71 12.11 7.74 14.40
CA GLU A 71 13.28 8.19 15.16
C GLU A 71 13.16 7.90 16.67
N ASN A 72 11.96 8.04 17.22
CA ASN A 72 11.69 7.81 18.64
C ASN A 72 11.28 6.36 18.94
N ASP A 73 11.27 5.48 17.94
CA ASP A 73 10.79 4.09 18.06
C ASP A 73 9.42 4.02 18.74
N GLU A 74 8.47 4.83 18.25
CA GLU A 74 7.14 4.99 18.85
C GLU A 74 6.50 3.62 19.13
N GLU A 75 6.09 3.39 20.37
CA GLU A 75 5.37 2.18 20.73
C GLU A 75 3.86 2.39 20.61
N PHE A 76 3.19 1.56 19.80
CA PHE A 76 1.74 1.58 19.69
C PHE A 76 1.15 0.19 19.43
N GLY A 77 0.03 -0.10 20.09
CA GLY A 77 -0.67 -1.37 19.93
C GLY A 77 0.00 -2.56 20.64
N PRO A 78 -0.55 -3.77 20.46
CA PRO A 78 -0.11 -4.97 21.19
C PRO A 78 1.16 -5.63 20.62
N ASP A 79 1.64 -5.16 19.47
CA ASP A 79 2.76 -5.73 18.74
C ASP A 79 3.57 -4.58 18.12
N ILE A 80 4.76 -4.33 18.68
CA ILE A 80 5.64 -3.24 18.26
C ILE A 80 6.09 -3.40 16.80
N ASN A 81 6.30 -4.63 16.34
CA ASN A 81 6.74 -4.90 14.97
C ASN A 81 5.60 -4.64 13.98
N ALA A 82 4.35 -4.88 14.38
CA ALA A 82 3.20 -4.48 13.58
C ALA A 82 3.15 -2.96 13.39
N HIS A 83 3.44 -2.18 14.43
CA HIS A 83 3.46 -0.72 14.33
C HIS A 83 4.63 -0.22 13.49
N ARG A 84 5.84 -0.73 13.70
CA ARG A 84 7.01 -0.39 12.86
C ARG A 84 6.77 -0.71 11.38
N THR A 85 6.21 -1.89 11.09
CA THR A 85 5.80 -2.26 9.71
C THR A 85 4.90 -1.19 9.10
N ILE A 86 3.90 -0.74 9.87
CA ILE A 86 2.93 0.26 9.42
C ILE A 86 3.59 1.63 9.21
N LEU A 87 4.50 2.05 10.08
CA LEU A 87 5.22 3.32 9.95
C LEU A 87 6.10 3.34 8.70
N HIS A 88 6.92 2.31 8.50
CA HIS A 88 7.80 2.21 7.33
C HIS A 88 7.01 2.05 6.02
N TRP A 89 5.91 1.28 6.03
CA TRP A 89 5.01 1.21 4.89
C TRP A 89 4.39 2.58 4.56
N ALA A 90 3.88 3.26 5.58
CA ALA A 90 3.28 4.57 5.43
C ALA A 90 4.29 5.61 4.91
N LYS A 91 5.52 5.60 5.43
CA LYS A 91 6.61 6.46 4.96
C LYS A 91 6.96 6.18 3.50
N ALA A 92 7.24 4.92 3.15
CA ALA A 92 7.63 4.53 1.80
C ALA A 92 6.58 4.92 0.74
N LEU A 93 5.30 4.77 1.08
CA LEU A 93 4.20 5.18 0.21
C LEU A 93 4.04 6.71 0.18
N GLY A 94 4.12 7.37 1.33
CA GLY A 94 3.97 8.83 1.43
C GLY A 94 5.08 9.58 0.70
N GLU A 95 6.33 9.13 0.79
CA GLU A 95 7.46 9.71 0.06
C GLU A 95 7.28 9.56 -1.45
N TRP A 96 6.79 8.41 -1.91
CA TRP A 96 6.40 8.23 -3.31
C TRP A 96 5.26 9.16 -3.70
N MET A 97 4.25 9.34 -2.85
CA MET A 97 3.15 10.25 -3.12
C MET A 97 3.58 11.72 -3.24
N GLU A 98 4.53 12.15 -2.41
CA GLU A 98 5.05 13.53 -2.36
C GLU A 98 6.01 13.81 -3.52
N THR A 99 6.87 12.84 -3.85
CA THR A 99 8.05 13.09 -4.69
C THR A 99 8.10 12.28 -5.98
N GLY A 100 7.27 11.24 -6.10
CA GLY A 100 7.32 10.26 -7.19
C GLY A 100 8.42 9.20 -7.04
N TRP A 101 9.31 9.30 -6.06
CA TRP A 101 10.44 8.39 -5.88
C TRP A 101 10.09 7.14 -5.09
N ASN A 102 10.70 6.01 -5.47
CA ASN A 102 10.56 4.76 -4.73
C ASN A 102 11.57 4.68 -3.57
N SER A 103 11.08 4.71 -2.34
CA SER A 103 11.93 4.57 -1.15
C SER A 103 12.21 3.10 -0.82
N GLU A 104 13.14 2.50 -1.54
CA GLU A 104 13.46 1.06 -1.44
C GLU A 104 13.84 0.63 -0.01
N GLY A 105 14.61 1.46 0.70
CA GLY A 105 15.01 1.19 2.09
C GLY A 105 13.83 1.14 3.06
N GLU A 106 12.85 2.02 2.90
CA GLU A 106 11.65 2.05 3.74
C GLU A 106 10.73 0.84 3.44
N TRP A 107 10.63 0.41 2.18
CA TRP A 107 9.98 -0.86 1.83
C TRP A 107 10.71 -2.06 2.44
N GLY A 108 12.05 -2.06 2.40
CA GLY A 108 12.89 -3.08 3.02
C GLY A 108 12.67 -3.17 4.53
N ALA A 109 12.64 -2.03 5.22
CA ALA A 109 12.34 -1.96 6.65
C ALA A 109 10.94 -2.51 6.96
N ALA A 110 9.91 -2.12 6.19
CA ALA A 110 8.56 -2.66 6.36
C ALA A 110 8.51 -4.18 6.18
N ARG A 111 9.25 -4.73 5.20
CA ARG A 111 9.40 -6.18 4.99
C ARG A 111 10.00 -6.89 6.20
N VAL A 112 11.11 -6.36 6.72
CA VAL A 112 11.83 -6.94 7.87
C VAL A 112 10.95 -6.94 9.12
N TYR A 113 10.25 -5.84 9.39
CA TYR A 113 9.35 -5.78 10.55
C TYR A 113 8.10 -6.67 10.37
N GLU A 114 7.58 -6.84 9.16
CA GLU A 114 6.45 -7.75 8.92
C GLU A 114 6.88 -9.20 9.18
N GLU A 115 8.10 -9.60 8.82
CA GLU A 115 8.63 -10.91 9.21
C GLU A 115 8.82 -11.03 10.74
N ALA A 116 9.39 -10.00 11.38
CA ALA A 116 9.60 -9.99 12.82
C ALA A 116 8.28 -10.07 13.60
N ARG A 117 7.21 -9.47 13.06
CA ARG A 117 5.85 -9.54 13.57
C ARG A 117 5.32 -10.98 13.61
N TRP A 118 5.57 -11.77 12.57
CA TRP A 118 5.10 -13.16 12.53
C TRP A 118 5.72 -14.01 13.64
N ARG A 119 6.94 -13.67 14.06
CA ARG A 119 7.72 -14.38 15.08
C ARG A 119 7.66 -13.73 16.46
N TYR A 120 6.81 -12.71 16.64
CA TYR A 120 6.75 -11.97 17.89
C TYR A 120 6.30 -12.88 19.05
N GLU A 121 7.17 -13.11 20.03
CA GLU A 121 6.98 -14.14 21.07
C GLU A 121 5.66 -14.01 21.83
N LYS A 122 5.21 -12.78 22.10
CA LYS A 122 3.96 -12.54 22.83
C LYS A 122 2.72 -12.87 22.00
N ARG A 123 2.83 -12.88 20.68
CA ARG A 123 1.72 -13.10 19.75
C ARG A 123 2.20 -13.66 18.40
N PRO A 124 2.75 -14.87 18.38
CA PRO A 124 3.25 -15.46 17.15
C PRO A 124 2.10 -15.73 16.20
N TRP A 125 2.34 -15.54 14.91
CA TRP A 125 1.34 -15.82 13.89
C TRP A 125 1.29 -17.32 13.61
N SER A 126 0.10 -17.85 13.37
CA SER A 126 -0.02 -19.20 12.84
C SER A 126 0.46 -19.25 11.39
N THR A 127 0.92 -20.41 10.92
CA THR A 127 1.20 -20.64 9.49
C THR A 127 0.03 -20.24 8.61
N HIS A 128 -1.20 -20.47 9.07
CA HIS A 128 -2.41 -20.08 8.35
C HIS A 128 -2.50 -18.56 8.17
N ASP A 129 -2.24 -17.78 9.22
CA ASP A 129 -2.32 -16.31 9.18
C ASP A 129 -1.23 -15.71 8.29
N ILE A 130 -0.01 -16.28 8.35
CA ILE A 130 1.11 -15.87 7.49
C ILE A 130 0.73 -16.09 6.03
N VAL A 131 0.29 -17.29 5.65
CA VAL A 131 -0.07 -17.61 4.26
C VAL A 131 -1.32 -16.87 3.79
N LYS A 132 -2.30 -16.66 4.68
CA LYS A 132 -3.57 -16.05 4.30
C LYS A 132 -3.48 -14.54 4.16
N THR A 133 -2.75 -13.88 5.06
CA THR A 133 -2.77 -12.43 5.24
C THR A 133 -1.36 -11.82 5.16
N GLY A 134 -0.38 -12.38 5.90
CA GLY A 134 0.96 -11.78 6.01
C GLY A 134 1.71 -11.72 4.67
N LEU A 135 1.65 -12.80 3.89
CA LEU A 135 2.34 -12.86 2.60
C LEU A 135 1.82 -11.84 1.58
N ASP A 136 0.57 -11.38 1.67
CA ASP A 136 0.07 -10.39 0.70
C ASP A 136 0.80 -9.06 0.86
N ASP A 137 1.00 -8.59 2.09
CA ASP A 137 1.73 -7.35 2.35
C ASP A 137 3.25 -7.55 2.19
N TYR A 138 3.79 -8.66 2.72
CA TYR A 138 5.22 -8.98 2.59
C TYR A 138 5.69 -8.98 1.13
N MET A 139 4.91 -9.57 0.22
CA MET A 139 5.29 -9.60 -1.20
C MET A 139 5.24 -8.22 -1.86
N ALA A 140 4.35 -7.33 -1.42
CA ALA A 140 4.34 -5.95 -1.89
C ALA A 140 5.57 -5.16 -1.40
N PHE A 141 6.02 -5.42 -0.17
CA PHE A 141 7.20 -4.78 0.39
C PHE A 141 8.48 -5.31 -0.26
N ALA A 142 8.59 -6.63 -0.40
CA ALA A 142 9.73 -7.29 -1.04
C ALA A 142 9.93 -6.87 -2.49
N TYR A 143 8.86 -6.79 -3.28
CA TYR A 143 8.97 -6.33 -4.66
C TYR A 143 9.42 -4.85 -4.75
N GLN A 144 8.89 -3.99 -3.89
CA GLN A 144 9.22 -2.56 -3.94
C GLN A 144 10.55 -2.19 -3.27
N SER A 145 11.11 -3.05 -2.41
CA SER A 145 12.49 -2.88 -1.95
C SER A 145 13.50 -3.22 -3.04
N GLY A 146 13.09 -3.91 -4.11
CA GLY A 146 13.94 -4.10 -5.28
C GLY A 146 15.22 -4.88 -5.00
N GLU A 147 16.34 -4.36 -5.47
CA GLU A 147 17.69 -4.91 -5.21
C GLU A 147 18.19 -4.53 -3.80
N HIS A 148 17.64 -3.48 -3.18
CA HIS A 148 17.97 -3.10 -1.81
C HIS A 148 17.62 -4.25 -0.85
N ASP A 149 18.58 -4.64 -0.02
CA ASP A 149 18.49 -5.77 0.92
C ASP A 149 17.96 -7.06 0.26
N GLU A 150 18.32 -7.30 -1.00
CA GLU A 150 17.93 -8.49 -1.78
C GLU A 150 16.40 -8.70 -1.82
N GLY A 151 15.64 -7.60 -1.90
CA GLY A 151 14.18 -7.59 -1.84
C GLY A 151 13.49 -8.65 -2.70
N PHE A 152 13.84 -8.73 -3.98
CA PHE A 152 13.27 -9.73 -4.89
C PHE A 152 13.55 -11.16 -4.43
N GLU A 153 14.79 -11.44 -4.03
CA GLU A 153 15.23 -12.77 -3.57
C GLU A 153 14.56 -13.15 -2.25
N ALA A 154 14.49 -12.23 -1.30
CA ALA A 154 13.78 -12.41 -0.04
C ALA A 154 12.27 -12.65 -0.26
N GLY A 155 11.67 -12.02 -1.28
CA GLY A 155 10.30 -12.30 -1.73
C GLY A 155 10.14 -13.74 -2.22
N ILE A 156 11.05 -14.19 -3.08
CA ILE A 156 11.03 -15.54 -3.64
C ILE A 156 11.21 -16.60 -2.56
N GLU A 157 12.22 -16.44 -1.69
CA GLU A 157 12.49 -17.38 -0.60
C GLU A 157 11.28 -17.49 0.33
N MET A 158 10.75 -16.35 0.80
CA MET A 158 9.67 -16.33 1.78
C MET A 158 8.38 -16.91 1.22
N TYR A 159 8.04 -16.58 -0.04
CA TYR A 159 6.87 -17.14 -0.69
C TYR A 159 6.99 -18.66 -0.84
N GLN A 160 8.14 -19.17 -1.31
CA GLN A 160 8.34 -20.61 -1.49
C GLN A 160 8.29 -21.37 -0.16
N ARG A 161 8.91 -20.80 0.88
CA ARG A 161 8.94 -21.36 2.24
C ARG A 161 7.53 -21.59 2.79
N TRP A 162 6.65 -20.62 2.64
CA TRP A 162 5.32 -20.66 3.27
C TRP A 162 4.22 -21.24 2.37
N SER A 163 4.35 -21.12 1.04
CA SER A 163 3.38 -21.66 0.10
C SER A 163 3.69 -23.09 -0.37
N GLY A 164 4.95 -23.50 -0.32
CA GLY A 164 5.46 -24.75 -0.91
C GLY A 164 5.48 -24.76 -2.45
N LYS A 165 5.04 -23.68 -3.11
CA LYS A 165 4.99 -23.58 -4.58
C LYS A 165 6.27 -22.96 -5.11
N ARG A 166 6.76 -23.49 -6.24
CA ARG A 166 7.97 -22.99 -6.93
C ARG A 166 7.71 -22.44 -8.33
N GLU A 167 6.52 -22.69 -8.87
CA GLU A 167 6.11 -22.24 -10.19
C GLU A 167 4.78 -21.48 -10.07
N ILE A 168 4.57 -20.55 -10.99
CA ILE A 168 3.34 -19.77 -11.07
C ILE A 168 2.90 -19.57 -12.51
N LEU A 169 1.58 -19.58 -12.72
CA LEU A 169 0.94 -19.38 -14.03
C LEU A 169 0.03 -18.15 -13.96
N LEU A 170 0.11 -17.28 -14.97
CA LEU A 170 -0.67 -16.03 -15.05
C LEU A 170 -2.11 -16.21 -15.55
N SER A 171 -2.53 -17.44 -15.83
CA SER A 171 -3.82 -17.75 -16.49
C SER A 171 -5.05 -17.51 -15.59
N SER A 172 -4.88 -17.54 -14.27
CA SER A 172 -5.95 -17.37 -13.29
C SER A 172 -5.92 -15.98 -12.65
N THR A 173 -6.98 -15.64 -11.89
CA THR A 173 -6.96 -14.42 -11.07
C THR A 173 -6.06 -14.67 -9.86
N LEU A 174 -4.86 -14.09 -9.88
CA LEU A 174 -3.87 -14.24 -8.83
C LEU A 174 -4.27 -13.51 -7.55
N LYS A 175 -3.91 -14.09 -6.40
CA LYS A 175 -3.90 -13.35 -5.13
C LYS A 175 -2.74 -12.37 -5.10
N PRO A 176 -2.77 -11.34 -4.23
CA PRO A 176 -1.69 -10.36 -4.13
C PRO A 176 -0.30 -11.01 -3.94
N ARG A 177 -0.17 -11.95 -3.00
CA ARG A 177 1.07 -12.73 -2.81
C ARG A 177 1.55 -13.50 -4.04
N ASP A 178 0.61 -14.10 -4.78
CA ASP A 178 0.94 -14.90 -5.97
C ASP A 178 1.43 -13.94 -7.07
N PHE A 179 0.77 -12.80 -7.27
CA PHE A 179 1.20 -11.79 -8.24
C PHE A 179 2.56 -11.17 -7.88
N GLY A 180 2.77 -10.79 -6.62
CA GLY A 180 4.07 -10.30 -6.16
C GLY A 180 5.20 -11.32 -6.35
N TYR A 181 4.90 -12.61 -6.18
CA TYR A 181 5.87 -13.69 -6.45
C TYR A 181 6.23 -13.80 -7.93
N ALA A 182 5.24 -13.73 -8.83
CA ALA A 182 5.49 -13.70 -10.28
C ALA A 182 6.38 -12.50 -10.66
N LEU A 183 6.16 -11.34 -10.06
CA LEU A 183 6.98 -10.16 -10.29
C LEU A 183 8.44 -10.36 -9.83
N CYS A 184 8.68 -10.90 -8.64
CA CYS A 184 10.04 -11.18 -8.19
C CYS A 184 10.75 -12.23 -9.06
N LEU A 185 10.06 -13.30 -9.45
CA LEU A 185 10.59 -14.31 -10.38
C LEU A 185 10.97 -13.70 -11.74
N HIS A 186 10.15 -12.77 -12.24
CA HIS A 186 10.39 -12.05 -13.48
C HIS A 186 11.66 -11.20 -13.38
N ARG A 187 11.77 -10.37 -12.33
CA ARG A 187 12.89 -9.46 -12.13
C ARG A 187 14.22 -10.19 -11.94
N THR A 188 14.19 -11.37 -11.32
CA THR A 188 15.39 -12.22 -11.11
C THR A 188 15.69 -13.17 -12.27
N ALA A 189 14.95 -13.10 -13.39
CA ALA A 189 15.07 -14.00 -14.53
C ALA A 189 14.96 -15.51 -14.19
N ARG A 190 14.37 -15.86 -13.03
CA ARG A 190 14.09 -17.27 -12.67
C ARG A 190 12.90 -17.84 -13.40
N GLN A 191 11.95 -16.98 -13.76
CA GLN A 191 10.87 -17.29 -14.68
C GLN A 191 10.50 -16.00 -15.43
N GLU A 192 10.76 -15.97 -16.73
CA GLU A 192 10.40 -14.84 -17.57
C GLU A 192 8.92 -14.89 -17.96
N PHE A 193 8.28 -13.72 -17.95
CA PHE A 193 6.91 -13.53 -18.40
C PHE A 193 6.89 -12.41 -19.41
N ASN A 194 5.88 -12.41 -20.28
CA ASN A 194 5.61 -11.27 -21.13
C ASN A 194 5.06 -10.10 -20.29
N GLU A 195 5.59 -8.89 -20.49
CA GLU A 195 5.20 -7.69 -19.72
C GLU A 195 3.70 -7.36 -19.87
N ASP A 196 3.12 -7.50 -21.07
CA ASP A 196 1.68 -7.28 -21.27
C ASP A 196 0.83 -8.32 -20.52
N GLU A 197 1.32 -9.56 -20.41
CA GLU A 197 0.65 -10.61 -19.65
C GLU A 197 0.73 -10.36 -18.14
N LEU A 198 1.89 -9.92 -17.64
CA LEU A 198 2.05 -9.49 -16.24
C LEU A 198 1.14 -8.32 -15.91
N PHE A 199 1.10 -7.30 -16.78
CA PHE A 199 0.22 -6.15 -16.58
C PHE A 199 -1.26 -6.56 -16.56
N LYS A 200 -1.69 -7.42 -17.49
CA LYS A 200 -3.06 -7.98 -17.50
C LYS A 200 -3.36 -8.78 -16.24
N ALA A 201 -2.42 -9.58 -15.74
CA ALA A 201 -2.57 -10.34 -14.50
C ALA A 201 -2.69 -9.40 -13.28
N GLY A 202 -1.86 -8.36 -13.21
CA GLY A 202 -1.93 -7.31 -12.19
C GLY A 202 -3.28 -6.60 -12.17
N ARG A 203 -3.79 -6.21 -13.34
CA ARG A 203 -5.13 -5.60 -13.46
C ARG A 203 -6.26 -6.53 -13.00
N LYS A 204 -6.21 -7.82 -13.34
CA LYS A 204 -7.19 -8.81 -12.83
C LYS A 204 -7.13 -8.92 -11.32
N MET A 205 -5.93 -8.93 -10.73
CA MET A 205 -5.72 -8.94 -9.28
C MET A 205 -6.30 -7.67 -8.63
N LEU A 206 -6.05 -6.49 -9.21
CA LEU A 206 -6.63 -5.22 -8.75
C LEU A 206 -8.17 -5.26 -8.78
N GLN A 207 -8.76 -5.71 -9.89
CA GLN A 207 -10.22 -5.81 -10.05
C GLN A 207 -10.88 -6.72 -9.02
N ALA A 208 -10.20 -7.79 -8.61
CA ALA A 208 -10.69 -8.71 -7.60
C ALA A 208 -10.70 -8.11 -6.18
N ASN A 209 -9.89 -7.06 -5.92
CA ASN A 209 -9.62 -6.59 -4.56
C ASN A 209 -10.01 -5.13 -4.28
N LEU A 210 -9.80 -4.20 -5.22
CA LEU A 210 -9.94 -2.76 -4.98
C LEU A 210 -11.32 -2.37 -4.46
N GLN A 211 -12.37 -2.77 -5.18
CA GLN A 211 -13.70 -2.20 -4.97
C GLN A 211 -14.32 -2.56 -3.61
N LYS A 212 -14.22 -3.83 -3.21
CA LYS A 212 -14.90 -4.36 -2.02
C LYS A 212 -13.96 -4.58 -0.84
N ASN A 213 -12.78 -5.14 -1.10
CA ASN A 213 -11.89 -5.61 -0.03
C ASN A 213 -11.00 -4.47 0.47
N TRP A 214 -10.42 -3.70 -0.44
CA TRP A 214 -9.50 -2.64 -0.07
C TRP A 214 -10.22 -1.31 0.14
N LEU A 215 -10.65 -0.62 -0.92
CA LEU A 215 -11.28 0.70 -0.80
C LEU A 215 -12.62 0.63 -0.07
N GLY A 216 -13.47 -0.35 -0.42
CA GLY A 216 -14.73 -0.61 0.29
C GLY A 216 -14.58 -1.13 1.72
N GLY A 217 -13.35 -1.45 2.14
CA GLY A 217 -12.96 -1.84 3.49
C GLY A 217 -12.07 -0.80 4.20
N GLY A 218 -11.83 0.38 3.61
CA GLY A 218 -11.00 1.44 4.19
C GLY A 218 -9.48 1.21 4.14
N GLN A 219 -9.00 0.24 3.36
CA GLN A 219 -7.57 -0.11 3.25
C GLN A 219 -6.89 0.69 2.12
N TYR A 220 -6.95 2.02 2.21
CA TYR A 220 -6.51 2.93 1.15
C TYR A 220 -5.00 2.82 0.86
N ILE A 221 -4.16 2.71 1.89
CA ILE A 221 -2.71 2.49 1.74
C ILE A 221 -2.43 1.21 0.95
N ARG A 222 -3.12 0.10 1.26
CA ARG A 222 -2.97 -1.17 0.54
C ARG A 222 -3.41 -1.05 -0.92
N ALA A 223 -4.53 -0.38 -1.18
CA ALA A 223 -4.99 -0.14 -2.54
C ALA A 223 -3.98 0.67 -3.35
N ALA A 224 -3.49 1.79 -2.82
CA ALA A 224 -2.49 2.63 -3.49
C ALA A 224 -1.16 1.89 -3.71
N THR A 225 -0.73 1.07 -2.75
CA THR A 225 0.47 0.23 -2.88
C THR A 225 0.40 -0.69 -4.10
N TRP A 226 -0.71 -1.43 -4.25
CA TRP A 226 -0.86 -2.34 -5.38
C TRP A 226 -1.14 -1.62 -6.71
N LEU A 227 -1.78 -0.46 -6.68
CA LEU A 227 -1.91 0.41 -7.86
C LEU A 227 -0.54 0.89 -8.34
N LYS A 228 0.32 1.33 -7.43
CA LYS A 228 1.71 1.68 -7.73
C LYS A 228 2.47 0.50 -8.33
N ILE A 229 2.40 -0.69 -7.73
CA ILE A 229 3.03 -1.91 -8.24
C ILE A 229 2.61 -2.21 -9.69
N VAL A 230 1.32 -2.10 -10.01
CA VAL A 230 0.79 -2.48 -11.34
C VAL A 230 0.97 -1.39 -12.40
N TYR A 231 0.90 -0.11 -12.03
CA TYR A 231 0.90 0.99 -13.00
C TYR A 231 2.20 1.78 -13.02
N TRP A 232 2.70 2.24 -11.86
CA TRP A 232 3.87 3.12 -11.83
C TRP A 232 5.15 2.42 -12.27
N HIS A 233 5.36 1.16 -11.87
CA HIS A 233 6.53 0.39 -12.34
C HIS A 233 6.48 0.00 -13.83
N ASN A 234 5.33 0.19 -14.50
CA ASN A 234 5.17 -0.06 -15.93
C ASN A 234 5.19 1.24 -16.76
N ASP A 235 4.88 2.37 -16.12
CA ASP A 235 4.86 3.69 -16.73
C ASP A 235 5.24 4.75 -15.67
N GLU A 236 6.55 5.01 -15.54
CA GLU A 236 7.10 5.98 -14.60
C GLU A 236 6.73 7.44 -14.97
N ALA A 237 6.12 7.68 -16.14
CA ALA A 237 5.60 9.00 -16.49
C ALA A 237 4.30 9.34 -15.72
N LEU A 238 3.62 8.34 -15.12
CA LEU A 238 2.46 8.57 -14.29
C LEU A 238 2.85 9.23 -12.97
N THR A 239 2.22 10.36 -12.68
CA THR A 239 2.29 10.95 -11.33
C THR A 239 1.64 10.02 -10.30
N PRO A 240 1.97 10.16 -9.00
CA PRO A 240 1.31 9.39 -7.94
C PRO A 240 -0.21 9.55 -7.92
N LEU A 241 -0.72 10.77 -8.13
CA LEU A 241 -2.15 11.03 -8.23
C LEU A 241 -2.78 10.29 -9.41
N GLN A 242 -2.21 10.39 -10.61
CA GLN A 242 -2.72 9.67 -11.79
C GLN A 242 -2.70 8.16 -11.57
N THR A 243 -1.66 7.62 -10.93
CA THR A 243 -1.53 6.21 -10.55
C THR A 243 -2.65 5.78 -9.60
N VAL A 244 -2.93 6.56 -8.55
CA VAL A 244 -4.04 6.27 -7.62
C VAL A 244 -5.39 6.31 -8.35
N LEU A 245 -5.58 7.26 -9.28
CA LEU A 245 -6.83 7.39 -10.04
C LEU A 245 -7.06 6.25 -11.06
N LYS A 246 -6.04 5.42 -11.37
CA LYS A 246 -6.21 4.15 -12.09
C LYS A 246 -7.10 3.16 -11.34
N ALA A 247 -7.44 3.40 -10.07
CA ALA A 247 -8.45 2.66 -9.35
C ALA A 247 -9.78 2.56 -10.14
N TYR A 248 -10.22 3.64 -10.79
CA TYR A 248 -11.48 3.66 -11.53
C TYR A 248 -11.47 2.77 -12.78
N GLU A 249 -10.31 2.51 -13.39
CA GLU A 249 -10.17 1.54 -14.49
C GLU A 249 -10.25 0.08 -14.03
N ASN A 250 -10.24 -0.14 -12.71
CA ASN A 250 -10.21 -1.46 -12.08
C ASN A 250 -11.39 -1.67 -11.10
N MET A 251 -12.34 -0.74 -11.03
CA MET A 251 -13.58 -0.86 -10.26
C MET A 251 -14.80 -0.77 -11.18
N PRO A 252 -15.12 -1.82 -11.95
CA PRO A 252 -16.14 -1.75 -13.01
C PRO A 252 -17.57 -1.42 -12.52
N LYS A 253 -17.85 -1.53 -11.22
CA LYS A 253 -19.16 -1.18 -10.64
C LYS A 253 -19.15 0.16 -9.88
N VAL A 254 -18.05 0.90 -9.93
CA VAL A 254 -17.91 2.22 -9.30
C VAL A 254 -17.54 3.21 -10.40
N PRO A 255 -18.54 3.91 -10.97
CA PRO A 255 -18.25 4.91 -11.99
C PRO A 255 -17.42 6.04 -11.38
N ARG A 256 -16.52 6.60 -12.19
CA ARG A 256 -15.76 7.80 -11.83
C ARG A 256 -16.72 8.99 -11.81
N PRO A 257 -16.85 9.73 -10.69
CA PRO A 257 -17.69 10.92 -10.66
C PRO A 257 -17.08 12.10 -11.41
N ASP A 258 -17.93 13.01 -11.87
CA ASP A 258 -17.52 14.21 -12.65
C ASP A 258 -16.61 15.17 -11.86
N PHE A 259 -16.72 15.17 -10.52
CA PHE A 259 -15.85 15.97 -9.65
C PHE A 259 -14.41 15.42 -9.55
N VAL A 260 -14.13 14.25 -10.12
CA VAL A 260 -12.78 13.67 -10.18
C VAL A 260 -12.20 13.95 -11.56
N SER A 261 -11.56 15.12 -11.73
CA SER A 261 -10.95 15.54 -13.00
C SER A 261 -9.77 14.65 -13.42
N ILE A 262 -9.61 14.44 -14.73
CA ILE A 262 -8.38 13.87 -15.30
C ILE A 262 -7.32 14.98 -15.16
N VAL A 263 -6.32 14.76 -14.32
CA VAL A 263 -5.11 15.59 -14.27
C VAL A 263 -4.18 15.14 -15.38
#